data_AF-A0A315DFS6-F1
#
_entry.id   AF-A0A315DFS6-F1
#
_cell.length_a   1.000
_cell.length_b   1.000
_cell.length_c   1.000
_cell.angle_alpha   90.00
_cell.angle_beta   90.00
_cell.angle_gamma   90.00
#
_symmetry.space_group_name_H-M   'P 1'
#
loop_
_entity.id
_entity.type
_entity.pdbx_description
1 polymer ?
#
loop_
_entity_poly.entity_id
_entity_poly.type
_entity_poly.pdbx_seq_one_letter_code
_entity_poly.pdbx_strand_id
1 'polypeptide(L)'
;MTDPISHLGRKAQIESANRQAVAKGELRASAPTSEEVGRSAPPVTDELRLSKVAQEAMQEPEFDRAKVEAIKTAIQQGQYPLDSRRIAENFVAIEKMIKG
;
A
#
# COMPACT_ATOMS: atom_id res chain seq x y z
N MET A 1 -35.40 -9.12 -5.81
CA MET A 1 -34.25 -8.22 -5.96
C MET A 1 -33.35 -8.41 -4.74
N THR A 2 -32.23 -9.11 -4.89
CA THR A 2 -31.29 -9.40 -3.79
C THR A 2 -30.03 -8.58 -4.03
N ASP A 3 -29.61 -7.81 -3.03
CA ASP A 3 -28.52 -6.83 -3.14
C ASP A 3 -27.14 -7.49 -2.87
N PRO A 4 -26.14 -7.39 -3.78
CA PRO A 4 -24.86 -8.10 -3.65
C PRO A 4 -23.96 -7.60 -2.51
N ILE A 5 -24.23 -6.44 -1.94
CA ILE A 5 -23.38 -5.78 -0.92
C ILE A 5 -23.65 -6.34 0.50
N SER A 6 -24.80 -6.97 0.72
CA SER A 6 -25.22 -7.46 2.06
C SER A 6 -24.34 -8.60 2.60
N HIS A 7 -23.58 -9.28 1.74
CA HIS A 7 -22.74 -10.42 2.11
C HIS A 7 -21.39 -10.05 2.75
N LEU A 8 -20.94 -8.80 2.61
CA LEU A 8 -19.60 -8.40 3.08
C LEU A 8 -19.54 -8.28 4.61
N GLY A 9 -20.60 -7.74 5.24
CA GLY A 9 -20.68 -7.61 6.70
C GLY A 9 -20.75 -8.95 7.44
N ARG A 10 -21.40 -9.96 6.85
CA ARG A 10 -21.52 -11.30 7.45
C ARG A 10 -20.17 -12.02 7.56
N LYS A 11 -19.27 -11.84 6.59
CA LYS A 11 -17.94 -12.49 6.62
C LYS A 11 -17.04 -11.93 7.73
N ALA A 12 -17.08 -10.60 7.96
CA ALA A 12 -16.29 -9.95 9.00
C ALA A 12 -16.70 -10.38 10.44
N GLN A 13 -17.97 -10.72 10.66
CA GLN A 13 -18.45 -11.20 11.97
C GLN A 13 -18.08 -12.67 12.24
N ILE A 14 -18.02 -13.52 11.21
CA ILE A 14 -17.64 -14.94 11.37
C ILE A 14 -16.14 -15.06 11.68
N GLU A 15 -15.31 -14.21 11.06
CA GLU A 15 -13.86 -14.17 11.26
C GLU A 15 -13.47 -13.76 12.71
N SER A 16 -14.23 -12.84 13.31
CA SER A 16 -13.98 -12.34 14.66
C SER A 16 -14.44 -13.31 15.76
N ALA A 17 -15.52 -14.06 15.51
CA ALA A 17 -15.95 -15.16 16.38
C ALA A 17 -14.94 -16.32 16.42
N ASN A 18 -14.32 -16.65 15.28
CA ASN A 18 -13.34 -17.73 15.21
C ASN A 18 -12.03 -17.39 15.94
N ARG A 19 -11.62 -16.11 15.94
CA ARG A 19 -10.41 -15.64 16.63
C ARG A 19 -10.52 -15.67 18.16
N GLN A 20 -11.72 -15.51 18.72
CA GLN A 20 -11.93 -15.56 20.18
C GLN A 20 -11.89 -17.00 20.73
N ALA A 21 -12.19 -18.02 19.92
CA ALA A 21 -12.10 -19.42 20.33
C ALA A 21 -10.65 -19.92 20.50
N VAL A 22 -9.68 -19.28 19.85
CA VAL A 22 -8.26 -19.67 19.89
C VAL A 22 -7.45 -18.94 20.98
N ALA A 23 -8.01 -17.89 21.60
CA ALA A 23 -7.30 -17.07 22.60
C ALA A 23 -7.46 -17.57 24.05
N LYS A 24 -8.12 -18.71 24.28
CA LYS A 24 -8.39 -19.26 25.63
C LYS A 24 -7.72 -20.61 25.86
N GLY A 25 -6.48 -20.76 25.41
CA GLY A 25 -5.59 -21.86 25.74
C GLY A 25 -4.20 -21.30 26.03
N GLU A 26 -3.66 -21.64 27.21
CA GLU A 26 -2.27 -21.41 27.65
C GLU A 26 -1.93 -20.04 28.26
N LEU A 27 -2.49 -19.80 29.45
CA LEU A 27 -1.74 -19.14 30.53
C LEU A 27 -1.13 -20.24 31.42
N ARG A 28 0.11 -20.65 31.13
CA ARG A 28 0.95 -21.43 32.05
C ARG A 28 1.99 -20.48 32.65
N ALA A 29 1.76 -20.10 33.91
CA ALA A 29 2.68 -19.32 34.71
C ALA A 29 3.79 -20.21 35.32
N SER A 30 5.04 -19.81 35.06
CA SER A 30 6.19 -19.71 35.98
C SER A 30 6.76 -20.96 36.69
N ALA A 31 8.01 -21.33 36.36
CA ALA A 31 9.19 -21.22 37.25
C ALA A 31 10.50 -21.61 36.52
N PRO A 32 11.67 -21.06 36.92
CA PRO A 32 12.92 -21.09 36.13
C PRO A 32 13.90 -22.17 36.62
N THR A 33 14.68 -22.75 35.70
CA THR A 33 15.83 -23.59 36.06
C THR A 33 17.00 -23.34 35.10
N SER A 34 18.06 -22.79 35.70
CA SER A 34 19.48 -23.02 35.45
C SER A 34 20.06 -22.79 34.04
N GLU A 35 20.78 -21.68 33.96
CA GLU A 35 22.09 -21.46 33.32
C GLU A 35 22.69 -22.63 32.53
N GLU A 36 22.82 -22.44 31.22
CA GLU A 36 23.99 -22.90 30.49
C GLU A 36 24.35 -21.89 29.39
N VAL A 37 25.57 -21.36 29.50
CA VAL A 37 26.16 -20.39 28.58
C VAL A 37 26.48 -21.10 27.26
N GLY A 38 25.58 -21.00 26.29
CA GLY A 38 25.81 -21.39 24.90
C GLY A 38 25.73 -20.16 24.00
N ARG A 39 26.89 -19.63 23.59
CA ARG A 39 27.11 -18.53 22.63
C ARG A 39 25.86 -18.10 21.84
N SER A 40 25.33 -16.92 22.17
CA SER A 40 24.44 -16.17 21.29
C SER A 40 25.21 -15.86 20.00
N ALA A 41 24.91 -16.60 18.93
CA ALA A 41 25.29 -16.15 17.60
C ALA A 41 24.64 -14.78 17.38
N PRO A 42 25.36 -13.76 16.87
CA PRO A 42 24.73 -12.50 16.56
C PRO A 42 23.54 -12.79 15.62
N PRO A 43 22.37 -12.16 15.81
CA PRO A 43 21.27 -12.35 14.89
C PRO A 43 21.81 -12.03 13.50
N VAL A 44 21.79 -13.01 12.61
CA VAL A 44 22.07 -12.79 11.20
C VAL A 44 21.01 -11.80 10.75
N THR A 45 21.42 -10.54 10.63
CA THR A 45 20.58 -9.48 10.08
C THR A 45 20.34 -9.84 8.63
N ASP A 46 19.16 -10.37 8.36
CA ASP A 46 18.69 -10.65 7.02
C ASP A 46 18.51 -9.29 6.32
N GLU A 47 19.50 -8.88 5.54
CA GLU A 47 19.52 -7.61 4.84
C GLU A 47 18.74 -7.73 3.52
N LEU A 48 17.53 -7.17 3.49
CA LEU A 48 16.77 -7.04 2.26
C LEU A 48 17.34 -5.89 1.41
N ARG A 49 18.15 -6.22 0.41
CA ARG A 49 18.65 -5.25 -0.57
C ARG A 49 17.62 -5.08 -1.68
N LEU A 50 16.91 -3.95 -1.67
CA LEU A 50 16.02 -3.58 -2.76
C LEU A 50 16.84 -3.42 -4.05
N SER A 51 16.36 -4.03 -5.14
CA SER A 51 16.98 -3.89 -6.45
C SER A 51 16.94 -2.42 -6.88
N LYS A 52 17.92 -1.99 -7.70
CA LYS A 52 17.99 -0.61 -8.21
C LYS A 52 16.67 -0.16 -8.86
N VAL A 53 15.99 -1.09 -9.54
CA VAL A 53 14.68 -0.87 -10.16
C VAL A 53 13.59 -0.54 -9.13
N ALA A 54 13.57 -1.19 -7.97
CA ALA A 54 12.61 -0.87 -6.91
C ALA A 54 12.92 0.48 -6.25
N GLN A 55 14.20 0.83 -6.10
CA GLN A 55 14.61 2.15 -5.60
C GLN A 55 14.29 3.28 -6.58
N GLU A 56 14.35 3.03 -7.89
CA GLU A 56 13.97 3.97 -8.93
C GLU A 56 12.44 4.13 -9.04
N ALA A 57 11.67 3.05 -8.87
CA ALA A 57 10.20 3.12 -8.83
C ALA A 57 9.67 3.90 -7.61
N MET A 58 10.38 3.84 -6.47
CA MET A 58 10.09 4.69 -5.31
C MET A 58 10.54 6.14 -5.50
N GLN A 59 11.40 6.41 -6.49
CA GLN A 59 11.79 7.75 -6.93
C GLN A 59 10.87 8.32 -8.02
N GLU A 60 9.76 7.64 -8.37
CA GLU A 60 8.70 8.32 -9.12
C GLU A 60 8.38 9.64 -8.43
N PRO A 61 8.24 10.74 -9.19
CA PRO A 61 8.25 12.08 -8.64
C PRO A 61 7.24 12.18 -7.51
N GLU A 62 7.78 12.41 -6.31
CA GLU A 62 7.03 12.59 -5.09
C GLU A 62 5.89 13.58 -5.36
N PHE A 63 4.69 13.27 -4.89
CA PHE A 63 3.49 14.03 -5.20
C PHE A 63 3.68 15.53 -4.89
N ASP A 64 3.94 16.32 -5.92
CA ASP A 64 4.23 17.74 -5.79
C ASP A 64 2.94 18.51 -5.50
N ARG A 65 2.65 18.66 -4.21
CA ARG A 65 1.50 19.41 -3.72
C ARG A 65 1.49 20.85 -4.21
N ALA A 66 2.65 21.49 -4.31
CA ALA A 66 2.73 22.89 -4.73
C ALA A 66 2.32 23.03 -6.20
N LYS A 67 2.79 22.11 -7.06
CA LYS A 67 2.38 22.06 -8.47
C LYS A 67 0.89 21.78 -8.63
N VAL A 68 0.34 20.87 -7.83
CA VAL A 68 -1.10 20.54 -7.86
C VAL A 68 -1.95 21.75 -7.48
N GLU A 69 -1.60 22.47 -6.41
CA GLU A 69 -2.33 23.67 -6.01
C GLU A 69 -2.23 24.78 -7.06
N ALA A 70 -1.04 25.01 -7.64
CA ALA A 70 -0.87 25.99 -8.71
C ALA A 70 -1.75 25.68 -9.94
N ILE A 71 -1.82 24.40 -10.34
CA ILE A 71 -2.69 23.96 -11.44
C ILE A 71 -4.17 24.16 -11.08
N LYS A 72 -4.59 23.79 -9.87
CA LYS A 72 -5.97 23.99 -9.41
C LYS A 72 -6.37 25.46 -9.47
N THR A 73 -5.53 26.36 -8.96
CA THR A 73 -5.76 27.80 -9.00
C THR A 73 -5.86 28.30 -10.45
N ALA A 74 -4.95 27.88 -11.33
CA ALA A 74 -4.97 28.29 -12.74
C ALA A 74 -6.26 27.81 -13.46
N ILE A 75 -6.76 26.61 -13.15
CA ILE A 75 -8.03 26.11 -13.68
C ILE A 75 -9.20 26.93 -13.13
N GLN A 76 -9.24 27.18 -11.83
CA GLN A 76 -10.31 27.94 -11.19
C GLN A 76 -10.43 29.36 -11.75
N GLN A 77 -9.29 30.00 -12.00
CA GLN A 77 -9.28 31.35 -12.56
C GLN A 77 -9.52 31.35 -14.08
N GLY A 78 -9.36 30.21 -14.76
CA GLY A 78 -9.48 30.08 -16.21
C GLY A 78 -8.20 30.45 -16.98
N GLN A 79 -7.04 30.50 -16.31
CA GLN A 79 -5.73 30.78 -16.92
C GLN A 79 -4.95 29.50 -17.28
N TYR A 80 -5.53 28.31 -17.08
CA TYR A 80 -4.84 27.08 -17.42
C TYR A 80 -4.65 26.97 -18.95
N PRO A 81 -3.41 26.83 -19.45
CA PRO A 81 -3.15 26.84 -20.88
C PRO A 81 -3.71 25.60 -21.58
N LEU A 82 -4.50 25.81 -22.62
CA LEU A 82 -5.03 24.75 -23.48
C LEU A 82 -4.30 24.77 -24.82
N ASP A 83 -3.53 23.71 -25.10
CA ASP A 83 -2.89 23.49 -26.40
C ASP A 83 -3.48 22.25 -27.05
N SER A 84 -4.22 22.43 -28.14
CA SER A 84 -4.88 21.35 -28.88
C SER A 84 -3.91 20.28 -29.37
N ARG A 85 -2.66 20.63 -29.69
CA ARG A 85 -1.66 19.67 -30.15
C ARG A 85 -1.23 18.74 -29.03
N ARG A 86 -0.90 19.31 -27.87
CA ARG A 86 -0.55 18.53 -26.66
C ARG A 86 -1.68 17.62 -26.21
N ILE A 87 -2.92 18.09 -26.30
CA ILE A 87 -4.08 17.28 -25.99
C ILE A 87 -4.15 16.09 -26.95
N ALA A 88 -4.06 16.32 -28.26
CA ALA A 88 -4.11 15.25 -29.25
C ALA A 88 -2.98 14.21 -29.06
N GLU A 89 -1.75 14.65 -28.83
CA GLU A 89 -0.60 13.77 -28.56
C GLU A 89 -0.84 12.85 -27.34
N ASN A 90 -1.34 13.42 -26.24
CA ASN A 90 -1.64 12.66 -25.03
C ASN A 90 -2.78 11.67 -25.24
N PHE A 91 -3.82 12.04 -25.99
CA PHE A 91 -4.93 11.14 -26.31
C PHE A 91 -4.46 9.95 -27.15
N VAL A 92 -3.62 10.18 -28.16
CA VAL A 92 -3.03 9.10 -28.97
C VAL A 92 -2.15 8.18 -28.12
N ALA A 93 -1.36 8.73 -27.19
CA ALA A 93 -0.56 7.93 -26.29
C ALA A 93 -1.42 7.01 -25.41
N ILE A 94 -2.49 7.54 -24.82
CA ILE A 94 -3.44 6.76 -23.99
C ILE A 94 -4.17 5.71 -24.84
N GLU A 95 -4.61 6.05 -26.05
CA GLU A 95 -5.26 5.10 -26.96
C GLU A 95 -4.34 3.90 -27.27
N LYS A 96 -3.06 4.16 -27.53
CA LYS A 96 -2.07 3.10 -27.77
C LYS A 96 -1.85 2.21 -26.54
N MET A 97 -1.91 2.75 -25.33
CA MET A 97 -1.78 1.96 -24.10
C MET A 97 -2.99 1.04 -23.88
N ILE A 98 -4.19 1.49 -24.22
CA ILE A 98 -5.44 0.73 -23.99
C ILE A 98 -5.71 -0.29 -25.10
N LYS A 99 -5.35 0.03 -26.35
CA LYS A 99 -5.56 -0.84 -27.53
C LYS A 99 -4.36 -1.76 -27.83
N GLY A 100 -3.31 -1.71 -27.02
CA GLY A 100 -2.13 -2.57 -27.13
C GLY A 100 -2.45 -4.02 -26.77
#